data_AF-A0A7C4T5W1-F1
#
_entry.id   AF-A0A7C4T5W1-F1
#
_cell.length_a   1.000
_cell.length_b   1.000
_cell.length_c   1.000
_cell.angle_alpha   90.00
_cell.angle_beta   90.00
_cell.angle_gamma   90.00
#
_symmetry.space_group_name_H-M   'P 1'
#
loop_
_entity.id
_entity.type
_entity.pdbx_description
1 polymer ?
#
loop_
_entity_poly.entity_id
_entity_poly.type
_entity_poly.pdbx_seq_one_letter_code
_entity_poly.pdbx_strand_id
1 'polypeptide(L)' 'MTTAANRSTATPRAPEGDCEHADVAFLGRGGRARYYRCAGCGACLIELDDRIWLLRPRPRGAA' A
#
# COMPACT_ATOMS: atom_id res chain seq x y z
N MET A 1 -27.76 11.31 12.56
CA MET A 1 -26.85 10.19 12.25
C MET A 1 -25.87 10.66 11.18
N THR A 2 -24.67 11.09 11.55
CA THR A 2 -23.62 11.38 10.56
C THR A 2 -22.27 11.15 11.24
N THR A 3 -21.84 9.90 11.25
CA THR A 3 -20.52 9.51 11.74
C THR A 3 -19.50 10.03 10.73
N ALA A 4 -18.77 11.10 11.08
CA ALA A 4 -17.66 11.58 10.28
C ALA A 4 -16.60 10.47 10.23
N ALA A 5 -16.42 9.85 9.06
CA ALA A 5 -15.42 8.84 8.84
C ALA A 5 -14.05 9.41 9.21
N ASN A 6 -13.44 8.75 10.20
CA ASN A 6 -12.11 9.03 10.71
C ASN A 6 -11.14 9.10 9.54
N ARG A 7 -10.71 10.32 9.20
CA ARG A 7 -9.75 10.61 8.14
C ARG A 7 -8.36 10.27 8.67
N SER A 8 -8.16 8.99 8.98
CA SER A 8 -6.88 8.47 9.40
C SER A 8 -5.93 8.72 8.24
N THR A 9 -4.98 9.61 8.44
CA THR A 9 -3.68 9.69 7.75
C THR A 9 -2.87 8.42 8.02
N ALA A 10 -3.54 7.26 8.02
CA ALA A 10 -2.91 5.97 8.18
C ALA A 10 -2.20 5.73 6.86
N THR A 11 -0.88 5.83 6.90
CA THR A 11 -0.01 5.22 5.91
C THR A 11 -0.62 3.86 5.55
N PRO A 12 -0.95 3.59 4.27
CA PRO A 12 -1.65 2.37 3.90
C PRO A 12 -0.84 1.19 4.42
N ARG A 13 -1.36 0.54 5.46
CA ARG A 13 -0.76 -0.68 5.97
C ARG A 13 -1.10 -1.76 4.97
N ALA A 14 -0.07 -2.47 4.53
CA ALA A 14 -0.30 -3.67 3.77
C ALA A 14 -1.16 -4.65 4.59
N PRO A 15 -2.02 -5.43 3.94
CA PRO A 15 -2.81 -6.46 4.61
C PRO A 15 -1.90 -7.42 5.38
N GLU A 16 -2.37 -7.86 6.56
CA GLU A 16 -1.62 -8.76 7.45
C GLU A 16 -1.18 -10.02 6.68
N GLY A 17 0.13 -10.29 6.67
CA GLY A 17 0.74 -11.46 6.03
C GLY A 17 1.50 -11.23 4.73
N ASP A 18 1.33 -10.07 4.05
CA ASP A 18 2.02 -9.80 2.78
C ASP A 18 3.14 -8.75 2.89
N CYS A 19 3.02 -7.80 3.81
CA CYS A 19 4.09 -6.87 4.17
C CYS A 19 3.79 -6.26 5.55
N GLU A 20 4.59 -6.57 6.56
CA GLU A 20 4.38 -6.09 7.94
C GLU A 20 5.13 -4.78 8.23
N HIS A 21 5.86 -4.26 7.25
CA HIS A 21 6.67 -3.06 7.41
C HIS A 21 5.78 -1.81 7.43
N ALA A 22 5.91 -1.03 8.50
CA ALA A 22 5.25 0.28 8.62
C ALA A 22 5.84 1.34 7.69
N ASP A 23 7.05 1.09 7.17
CA ASP A 23 7.81 2.04 6.37
C ASP A 23 7.52 1.87 4.87
N VAL A 24 6.60 2.70 4.37
CA VAL A 24 6.29 2.79 2.94
C VAL A 24 6.61 4.20 2.43
N ALA A 25 7.39 4.25 1.36
CA ALA A 25 7.73 5.46 0.64
C ALA A 25 6.67 5.74 -0.43
N PHE A 26 6.15 6.96 -0.47
CA PHE A 26 5.25 7.41 -1.53
C PHE A 26 6.02 7.59 -2.84
N LEU A 27 5.56 6.94 -3.92
CA LEU A 27 6.17 7.01 -5.24
C LEU A 27 5.53 8.05 -6.15
N GLY A 28 4.25 8.40 -5.91
CA GLY A 28 3.52 9.33 -6.74
C GLY A 28 2.05 8.96 -6.92
N ARG A 29 1.38 9.67 -7.83
CA ARG A 29 -0.06 9.53 -8.08
C ARG A 29 -0.34 9.45 -9.57
N GLY A 30 -1.29 8.60 -9.96
CA GLY A 30 -1.82 8.48 -11.32
C GLY A 30 -3.34 8.49 -11.27
N GLY A 31 -3.96 9.59 -11.70
CA GLY A 31 -5.41 9.75 -11.59
C GLY A 31 -5.89 9.69 -10.13
N ARG A 32 -6.74 8.71 -9.80
CA ARG A 32 -7.18 8.46 -8.40
C ARG A 32 -6.26 7.50 -7.64
N ALA A 33 -5.37 6.80 -8.32
CA ALA A 33 -4.45 5.85 -7.69
C ALA A 33 -3.25 6.56 -7.05
N ARG A 34 -2.89 6.14 -5.85
CA ARG A 34 -1.66 6.52 -5.15
C ARG A 34 -0.73 5.32 -5.10
N TYR A 35 0.54 5.53 -5.40
CA TYR A 35 1.54 4.47 -5.48
C TYR A 35 2.53 4.61 -4.33
N TYR A 36 2.85 3.49 -3.70
CA TYR A 36 3.80 3.42 -2.60
C TYR A 36 4.72 2.22 -2.80
N ARG A 37 5.89 2.28 -2.18
CA ARG A 37 6.85 1.17 -2.12
C ARG A 37 7.28 0.95 -0.69
N CYS A 38 7.20 -0.28 -0.23
CA CYS A 38 7.76 -0.67 1.05
C CYS A 38 9.30 -0.57 1.01
N ALA A 39 9.89 0.13 1.98
CA ALA A 39 11.35 0.24 2.10
C ALA A 39 11.99 -1.07 2.59
N GLY A 40 11.26 -1.89 3.37
CA GLY A 40 11.76 -3.15 3.94
C GLY A 40 11.82 -4.31 2.95
N CYS A 41 10.71 -4.62 2.27
CA CYS A 41 10.63 -5.75 1.34
C CYS A 41 10.56 -5.36 -0.14
N GLY A 42 10.45 -4.07 -0.46
CA GLY A 42 10.35 -3.60 -1.84
C GLY A 42 9.00 -3.84 -2.51
N ALA A 43 7.99 -4.35 -1.79
CA ALA A 43 6.63 -4.53 -2.30
C ALA A 43 6.02 -3.20 -2.74
N CYS A 44 5.23 -3.22 -3.82
CA CYS A 44 4.51 -2.04 -4.28
C CYS A 44 3.07 -2.08 -3.78
N LEU A 45 2.62 -0.99 -3.15
CA LEU A 45 1.24 -0.80 -2.73
C LEU A 45 0.57 0.20 -3.66
N ILE A 46 -0.67 -0.07 -4.01
CA ILE A 46 -1.50 0.79 -4.83
C ILE A 46 -2.78 1.06 -4.04
N GLU A 47 -3.02 2.31 -3.69
CA GLU A 47 -4.27 2.75 -3.07
C GLU A 47 -5.16 3.36 -4.15
N LEU A 48 -6.37 2.83 -4.32
CA LEU A 48 -7.37 3.31 -5.27
C LEU A 48 -8.78 3.11 -4.69
N ASP A 49 -9.56 4.18 -4.64
CA ASP A 49 -10.96 4.18 -4.15
C ASP A 49 -11.10 3.44 -2.80
N ASP A 50 -10.27 3.81 -1.82
CA ASP A 50 -10.19 3.22 -0.46
C ASP A 50 -9.82 1.74 -0.41
N ARG A 51 -9.38 1.15 -1.52
CA ARG A 51 -8.80 -0.20 -1.58
C ARG A 51 -7.30 -0.15 -1.74
N ILE A 52 -6.62 -1.06 -1.06
CA ILE A 52 -5.17 -1.25 -1.17
C ILE A 52 -4.92 -2.56 -1.92
N TRP A 53 -4.15 -2.48 -3.00
CA TRP A 53 -3.61 -3.63 -3.72
C TRP A 53 -2.13 -3.74 -3.46
N LEU A 54 -1.65 -4.97 -3.26
CA LEU A 54 -0.26 -5.26 -3.01
C LEU A 54 0.31 -6.09 -4.15
N LEU A 55 1.32 -5.55 -4.83
CA LEU A 55 2.08 -6.24 -5.84
C LEU A 55 3.32 -6.83 -5.18
N ARG A 56 3.30 -8.14 -4.99
CA ARG A 56 4.50 -8.87 -4.57
C ARG A 56 5.47 -8.95 -5.75
N PRO A 57 6.72 -8.48 -5.63
CA PRO A 57 7.73 -8.79 -6.62
C PRO A 57 7.86 -10.32 -6.67
N ARG A 58 7.72 -10.91 -7.87
CA ARG A 58 8.01 -12.34 -8.05
C ARG A 58 9.45 -12.56 -7.56
N PRO A 59 9.71 -13.52 -6.65
CA PRO A 59 11.07 -13.81 -6.25
C PRO A 59 11.87 -14.16 -7.51
N ARG A 60 12.99 -13.46 -7.74
CA ARG A 60 13.94 -13.83 -8.80
C ARG A 60 14.39 -15.26 -8.50
N GLY A 61 13.90 -16.24 -9.26
CA GLY A 61 14.21 -17.66 -9.07
C GLY A 61 13.00 -18.59 -8.92
N ALA A 62 11.76 -18.09 -8.85
CA ALA A 62 10.59 -18.95 -9.01
C ALA A 62 10.37 -19.25 -10.50
N ALA A 63 10.97 -20.36 -10.95
CA ALA A 63 10.83 -21.10 -12.22
C ALA A 63 10.70 -20.28 -13.52
#